data_AF-A0A536TYP2-F1
#
_entry.id   AF-A0A536TYP2-F1
#
_cell.length_a   1.000
_cell.length_b   1.000
_cell.length_c   1.000
_cell.angle_alpha   90.00
_cell.angle_beta   90.00
_cell.angle_gamma   90.00
#
_symmetry.space_group_name_H-M   'P 1'
#
loop_
_entity.id
_entity.type
_entity.pdbx_description
1 polymer ?
#
loop_
_entity_poly.entity_id
_entity_poly.type
_entity_poly.pdbx_seq_one_letter_code
_entity_poly.pdbx_strand_id
1 'polypeptide(L)'
;MGEQFSGNLKRRDLDADHAFNTYTREGLPPTPIALPSQASIDAVLHPPASPFLYFVSRGDGSSEFSTNLADHNRAVAKYQRNGR
;
A
#
# COMPACT_ATOMS: atom_id res chain seq x y z
N MET A 1 -8.25 -12.40 -0.80
CA MET A 1 -9.23 -13.48 -0.54
C MET A 1 -8.81 -14.23 0.71
N GLY A 2 -9.75 -14.79 1.48
CA GLY A 2 -9.46 -15.59 2.68
C GLY A 2 -8.78 -16.92 2.33
N GLU A 3 -9.44 -18.05 2.57
CA GLU A 3 -8.86 -19.38 2.34
C GLU A 3 -8.44 -19.68 0.89
N GLN A 4 -8.92 -18.89 -0.07
CA GLN A 4 -8.60 -19.04 -1.50
C GLN A 4 -7.26 -18.41 -1.90
N PHE A 5 -6.56 -17.74 -0.98
CA PHE A 5 -5.27 -17.13 -1.27
C PHE A 5 -4.17 -18.20 -1.37
N SER A 6 -3.60 -18.36 -2.55
CA SER A 6 -2.58 -19.38 -2.84
C SER A 6 -1.13 -18.91 -2.63
N GLY A 7 -0.92 -17.82 -1.88
CA GLY A 7 0.41 -17.20 -1.70
C GLY A 7 0.90 -16.33 -2.86
N ASN A 8 0.21 -16.33 -4.00
CA ASN A 8 0.54 -15.50 -5.16
C ASN A 8 -0.63 -14.57 -5.50
N LEU A 9 -0.39 -13.26 -5.43
CA LEU A 9 -1.38 -12.23 -5.73
C LEU A 9 -1.31 -11.83 -7.21
N LYS A 10 -2.36 -12.10 -7.98
CA LYS A 10 -2.43 -11.79 -9.42
C LYS A 10 -3.23 -10.52 -9.66
N ARG A 11 -3.07 -9.94 -10.87
CA ARG A 11 -3.83 -8.75 -11.29
C ARG A 11 -5.34 -8.92 -11.13
N ARG A 12 -5.88 -10.08 -11.51
CA ARG A 12 -7.31 -10.42 -11.36
C ARG A 12 -7.80 -10.38 -9.91
N ASP A 13 -6.92 -10.67 -8.95
CA ASP A 13 -7.28 -10.69 -7.53
C ASP A 13 -7.37 -9.25 -6.99
N LEU A 14 -6.62 -8.30 -7.58
CA LEU A 14 -6.73 -6.87 -7.30
C LEU A 14 -8.00 -6.26 -7.89
N ASP A 15 -8.47 -6.77 -9.04
CA ASP A 15 -9.70 -6.30 -9.71
C ASP A 15 -10.98 -6.92 -9.14
N ALA A 16 -10.87 -8.00 -8.36
CA ALA A 16 -12.03 -8.68 -7.79
C ALA A 16 -12.65 -7.85 -6.66
N ASP A 17 -13.90 -7.44 -6.82
CA ASP A 17 -14.58 -6.61 -5.82
C ASP A 17 -15.02 -7.40 -4.58
N HIS A 18 -14.68 -6.89 -3.39
CA HIS A 18 -15.13 -7.41 -2.10
C HIS A 18 -14.96 -6.37 -0.98
N ALA A 19 -15.61 -6.59 0.17
CA ALA A 19 -15.64 -5.63 1.30
C ALA A 19 -14.28 -5.15 1.80
N PHE A 20 -13.25 -5.99 1.70
CA PHE A 20 -11.89 -5.66 2.14
C PHE A 20 -10.96 -5.13 1.03
N ASN A 21 -11.42 -4.97 -0.22
CA ASN A 21 -10.55 -4.57 -1.33
C ASN A 21 -10.52 -3.05 -1.50
N THR A 22 -9.43 -2.43 -1.01
CA THR A 22 -9.23 -0.98 -1.12
C THR A 22 -8.81 -0.51 -2.52
N TYR A 23 -8.58 -1.42 -3.48
CA TYR A 23 -8.45 -1.04 -4.90
C TYR A 23 -9.80 -0.74 -5.55
N THR A 24 -10.88 -1.38 -5.10
CA THR A 24 -12.22 -1.25 -5.69
C THR A 24 -13.17 -0.40 -4.85
N ARG A 25 -12.88 -0.22 -3.55
CA ARG A 25 -13.73 0.51 -2.61
C ARG A 25 -12.94 1.59 -1.88
N GLU A 26 -13.50 2.80 -1.84
CA GLU A 26 -12.93 3.93 -1.11
C GLU A 26 -13.13 3.78 0.41
N GLY A 27 -12.20 4.33 1.18
CA GLY A 27 -12.24 4.34 2.63
C GLY A 27 -11.61 3.11 3.29
N LEU A 28 -11.92 2.90 4.56
CA LEU A 28 -11.40 1.79 5.36
C LEU A 28 -12.24 0.52 5.17
N PRO A 29 -11.62 -0.68 5.24
CA PRO A 29 -12.38 -1.92 5.28
C PRO A 29 -13.25 -2.01 6.55
N PRO A 30 -14.27 -2.90 6.59
CA PRO A 30 -15.22 -2.98 7.71
C PRO A 30 -14.58 -3.32 9.06
N THR A 31 -13.47 -4.06 9.06
CA THR A 31 -12.74 -4.46 10.27
C THR A 31 -11.22 -4.45 10.01
N PRO A 32 -10.38 -4.45 11.06
CA PRO A 32 -8.95 -4.66 10.92
C PRO A 32 -8.61 -5.97 10.21
N ILE A 33 -7.52 -5.98 9.45
CA ILE A 33 -7.01 -7.18 8.73
C ILE A 33 -5.90 -7.91 9.50
N ALA A 34 -5.39 -7.30 10.58
CA ALA A 34 -4.33 -7.84 11.41
C ALA A 34 -4.43 -7.23 12.83
N LEU A 35 -3.71 -7.84 13.78
CA LEU A 35 -3.48 -7.25 15.10
C LEU A 35 -2.41 -6.15 14.98
N PRO A 36 -2.74 -4.88 15.31
CA PRO A 36 -1.78 -3.79 15.22
C PRO A 36 -0.76 -3.86 16.36
N SER A 37 0.47 -3.44 16.08
CA SER A 37 1.48 -3.18 17.11
C SER A 37 1.21 -1.85 17.82
N GLN A 38 1.81 -1.64 19.00
CA GLN A 38 1.74 -0.33 19.68
C GLN A 38 2.24 0.81 18.78
N ALA A 39 3.37 0.60 18.10
CA ALA A 39 3.92 1.60 17.17
C ALA A 39 2.96 1.93 16.01
N SER A 40 2.19 0.93 15.53
CA SER A 40 1.16 1.16 14.50
C SER A 40 0.00 2.01 15.02
N ILE A 41 -0.42 1.78 16.28
CA ILE A 41 -1.47 2.58 16.92
C ILE A 41 -0.98 4.03 17.10
N ASP A 42 0.24 4.21 17.63
CA ASP A 42 0.80 5.54 17.85
C ASP A 42 0.93 6.34 16.56
N ALA A 43 1.30 5.69 15.44
CA ALA A 43 1.40 6.32 14.13
C ALA A 43 0.05 6.80 13.57
N VAL A 44 -1.04 6.09 13.88
CA VAL A 44 -2.41 6.50 13.49
C VAL A 44 -2.89 7.67 14.34
N LEU A 45 -2.56 7.68 15.65
CA LEU A 45 -2.96 8.74 16.58
C LEU A 45 -2.14 10.03 16.42
N HIS A 46 -0.88 9.91 16.01
CA HIS A 46 0.05 11.04 15.86
C HIS A 46 0.74 11.03 14.49
N PRO A 47 -0.03 11.18 13.39
CA PRO A 47 0.56 11.16 12.06
C PRO A 47 1.46 12.39 11.84
N PRO A 48 2.57 12.25 11.11
CA PRO A 48 3.35 13.41 10.68
C PRO A 48 2.52 14.26 9.71
N ALA A 49 2.57 15.59 9.86
CA ALA A 49 1.98 16.48 8.88
C ALA A 49 2.77 16.38 7.57
N SER A 50 2.16 15.78 6.54
CA SER A 50 2.81 15.62 5.24
C SER A 50 1.80 15.75 4.09
N PRO A 51 2.24 16.26 2.92
CA PRO A 51 1.44 16.29 1.70
C PRO A 51 1.55 15.01 0.87
N PHE A 52 2.18 13.94 1.38
CA PHE A 52 2.45 12.74 0.61
C PHE A 52 1.17 11.93 0.37
N LEU A 53 0.98 11.51 -0.89
CA LEU A 53 -0.16 10.71 -1.32
C LEU A 53 0.27 9.33 -1.84
N TYR A 54 1.52 9.20 -2.27
CA TYR A 54 2.05 7.99 -2.87
C TYR A 54 3.36 7.59 -2.20
N PHE A 55 3.62 6.28 -2.14
CA PHE A 55 4.92 5.75 -1.75
C PHE A 55 5.29 4.53 -2.60
N VAL A 56 6.58 4.29 -2.79
CA VAL A 56 7.09 3.06 -3.42
C VAL A 56 8.33 2.57 -2.67
N SER A 57 8.44 1.26 -2.46
CA SER A 57 9.62 0.67 -1.82
C SER A 57 10.87 0.90 -2.68
N ARG A 58 11.99 1.24 -2.03
CA ARG A 58 13.30 1.35 -2.67
C ARG A 58 14.04 0.02 -2.79
N GLY A 59 13.52 -1.05 -2.19
CA GLY A 59 14.13 -2.39 -2.18
C GLY A 59 15.15 -2.64 -1.07
N ASP A 60 15.57 -1.61 -0.33
CA ASP A 60 16.54 -1.66 0.78
C ASP A 60 15.87 -1.62 2.17
N GLY A 61 14.55 -1.76 2.22
CA GLY A 61 13.73 -1.60 3.44
C GLY A 61 13.21 -0.18 3.65
N SER A 62 13.65 0.80 2.85
CA SER A 62 13.10 2.17 2.86
C SER A 62 12.05 2.40 1.74
N SER A 63 11.37 3.55 1.80
CA SER A 63 10.37 3.97 0.83
C SER A 63 10.65 5.38 0.31
N GLU A 64 10.36 5.60 -0.97
CA GLU A 64 10.30 6.92 -1.61
C GLU A 64 8.85 7.44 -1.53
N PHE A 65 8.67 8.68 -1.08
CA PHE A 65 7.35 9.31 -0.94
C PHE A 65 7.14 10.39 -2.01
N SER A 66 5.91 10.57 -2.47
CA SER A 66 5.58 11.54 -3.52
C SER A 66 4.21 12.18 -3.28
N THR A 67 4.08 13.45 -3.67
CA THR A 67 2.86 14.24 -3.50
C THR A 67 1.92 14.15 -4.70
N ASN A 68 2.41 13.66 -5.84
CA ASN A 68 1.67 13.54 -7.08
C ASN A 68 2.04 12.28 -7.86
N LEU A 69 1.18 11.90 -8.81
CA LEU A 69 1.29 10.67 -9.59
C LEU A 69 2.49 10.67 -10.54
N ALA A 70 2.85 11.82 -11.12
CA ALA A 70 3.95 11.90 -12.06
C ALA A 70 5.29 11.58 -11.37
N ASP A 71 5.49 12.11 -10.16
CA ASP A 71 6.67 11.86 -9.34
C ASP A 71 6.72 10.41 -8.87
N HIS A 72 5.59 9.88 -8.42
CA HIS A 72 5.46 8.47 -8.06
C HIS A 72 5.85 7.55 -9.22
N ASN A 73 5.37 7.80 -10.43
CA ASN A 73 5.69 6.99 -11.60
C ASN A 73 7.20 7.01 -11.94
N ARG A 74 7.87 8.15 -11.75
CA ARG A 74 9.34 8.23 -11.90
C ARG A 74 10.05 7.42 -10.83
N ALA A 75 9.59 7.48 -9.58
CA ALA A 75 10.13 6.66 -8.50
C ALA A 75 9.92 5.17 -8.75
N VAL A 76 8.73 4.75 -9.21
CA VAL A 76 8.45 3.35 -9.58
C VAL A 76 9.40 2.87 -10.70
N ALA A 77 9.60 3.68 -11.74
CA ALA A 77 10.54 3.34 -12.79
C ALA A 77 11.97 3.16 -12.25
N LYS A 78 12.41 4.07 -11.37
CA LYS A 78 13.74 4.05 -10.75
C LYS A 78 13.96 2.83 -9.85
N TYR A 79 13.03 2.53 -8.95
CA TYR A 79 13.25 1.55 -7.87
C TYR A 79 12.69 0.15 -8.17
N GLN A 80 11.64 0.03 -8.98
CA GLN A 80 10.96 -1.27 -9.20
C GLN A 80 11.19 -1.83 -10.60
N ARG A 81 11.33 -0.98 -11.63
CA ARG A 81 11.45 -1.45 -13.03
C ARG A 81 12.90 -1.64 -13.48
N ASN A 82 13.83 -0.83 -12.97
CA ASN A 82 15.23 -0.86 -13.38
C ASN A 82 16.14 -1.71 -12.47
N GLY A 83 15.58 -2.37 -11.46
CA GLY A 83 16.31 -3.25 -10.52
C GLY A 83 16.37 -4.73 -10.92
N ARG A 84 16.25 -5.04 -12.21
CA ARG A 84 16.41 -6.40 -12.76
C ARG A 84 17.58 -6.45 -13.74
#